data_AF-A0A3B8KWH5-F1
#
_entry.id   AF-A0A3B8KWH5-F1
#
_cell.length_a   1.000
_cell.length_b   1.000
_cell.length_c   1.000
_cell.angle_alpha   90.00
_cell.angle_beta   90.00
_cell.angle_gamma   90.00
#
_symmetry.space_group_name_H-M   'P 1'
#
loop_
_entity.id
_entity.type
_entity.pdbx_description
1 polymer ?
#
loop_
_entity_poly.entity_id
_entity_poly.type
_entity_poly.pdbx_seq_one_letter_code
_entity_poly.pdbx_strand_id
1 'polypeptide(L)' 'MTALLSAGWADENGSYSQDKIAHFLGAFRIDMFREPSEFKTAMDAMLDSLHRASPAPGHDRVFVPGEMEHETEQQRLQT' A
#
# COMPACT_ATOMS: atom_id res chain seq x y z
N MET A 1 5.57 -16.93 0.52
CA MET A 1 6.48 -16.29 -0.45
C MET A 1 7.75 -15.77 0.19
N THR A 2 7.66 -14.90 1.21
CA THR A 2 8.81 -14.26 1.88
C THR A 2 9.79 -15.22 2.54
N ALA A 3 9.34 -16.07 3.47
CA ALA A 3 10.24 -16.94 4.22
C ALA A 3 11.01 -17.94 3.34
N LEU A 4 10.42 -18.40 2.24
CA LEU A 4 11.09 -19.31 1.31
C LEU A 4 12.25 -18.61 0.58
N LEU A 5 12.03 -17.38 0.11
CA LEU A 5 13.06 -16.60 -0.60
C LEU A 5 14.15 -16.09 0.34
N SER A 6 13.82 -15.79 1.60
CA SER A 6 14.78 -15.27 2.58
C SER A 6 15.40 -16.34 3.48
N ALA A 7 15.01 -17.61 3.30
CA ALA A 7 15.29 -18.70 4.24
C ALA A 7 14.88 -18.41 5.71
N GLY A 8 13.92 -17.51 5.94
CA GLY A 8 13.50 -17.06 7.28
C GLY A 8 12.81 -18.12 8.15
N TRP A 9 12.77 -19.38 7.71
CA TRP A 9 12.25 -20.55 8.43
C TRP A 9 13.36 -21.43 9.02
N ALA A 10 14.63 -21.18 8.68
CA ALA A 10 15.75 -22.00 9.12
C ALA A 10 16.14 -21.66 10.56
N ASP A 11 16.26 -22.69 11.41
CA ASP A 11 16.82 -22.56 12.77
C ASP A 11 18.35 -22.69 12.68
N GLU A 12 19.07 -21.58 12.79
CA GLU A 12 20.52 -21.58 12.95
C GLU A 12 20.89 -21.55 14.45
N ASN A 13 21.59 -22.59 14.92
CA ASN A 13 22.08 -22.72 16.30
C ASN A 13 23.28 -21.78 16.58
N GLY A 14 23.11 -20.47 16.34
CA GLY A 14 24.18 -19.47 16.40
C GLY A 14 23.69 -18.07 16.74
N SER A 15 23.70 -17.74 18.04
CA SER A 15 23.66 -16.43 18.71
C SER A 15 22.67 -15.31 18.30
N TYR A 16 21.82 -15.45 17.27
CA TYR A 16 20.77 -14.47 16.95
C TYR A 16 19.42 -15.17 16.75
N SER A 17 18.58 -15.13 17.79
CA SER A 17 17.18 -15.56 17.70
C SER A 17 16.38 -14.45 17.02
N GLN A 18 16.19 -14.53 15.70
CA GLN A 18 15.12 -13.80 15.05
C GLN A 18 13.83 -14.59 15.23
N ASP A 19 12.75 -13.94 15.68
CA ASP A 19 11.41 -14.47 15.45
C ASP A 19 11.31 -14.68 13.93
N LYS A 20 10.93 -15.88 13.48
CA LYS A 20 10.90 -16.37 12.09
C LYS A 20 10.02 -15.53 11.15
N ILE A 21 10.32 -14.24 11.06
CA ILE A 21 9.58 -13.18 10.41
C ILE A 21 10.39 -12.81 9.18
N ALA A 22 9.75 -12.90 8.03
CA ALA A 22 10.35 -12.58 6.75
C ALA A 22 9.53 -11.51 6.03
N HIS A 23 10.20 -10.45 5.60
CA HIS A 23 9.60 -9.32 4.89
C HIS A 23 10.04 -9.31 3.41
N PHE A 24 9.17 -8.79 2.55
CA PHE A 24 9.46 -8.53 1.15
C PHE A 24 9.12 -7.08 0.86
N LEU A 25 10.04 -6.38 0.20
CA LEU A 25 9.86 -5.02 -0.25
C LEU A 25 10.14 -4.97 -1.75
N GLY A 26 9.23 -4.38 -2.50
CA GLY A 26 9.35 -4.21 -3.94
C GLY A 26 9.22 -2.73 -4.31
N ALA A 27 10.08 -2.27 -5.22
CA ALA A 27 10.00 -0.94 -5.81
C ALA A 27 10.04 -1.08 -7.33
N PHE A 28 9.00 -0.58 -8.00
CA PHE A 28 8.91 -0.57 -9.45
C PHE A 28 9.19 0.84 -9.94
N ARG A 29 10.05 0.98 -10.96
CA ARG A 29 10.20 2.28 -11.62
C ARG A 29 9.11 2.46 -12.67
N ILE A 30 8.23 3.43 -12.46
CA ILE A 30 7.08 3.71 -13.34
C ILE A 30 7.53 4.22 -14.71
N ASP A 31 8.61 5.01 -14.75
CA ASP A 31 9.17 5.62 -15.97
C ASP A 31 9.64 4.61 -17.02
N MET A 32 9.90 3.36 -16.61
CA MET A 32 10.24 2.24 -17.51
C MET A 32 9.03 1.69 -18.27
N PHE A 33 7.81 2.06 -17.86
CA PHE A 33 6.56 1.58 -18.48
C PHE A 33 5.81 2.70 -19.20
N ARG A 34 5.85 3.92 -18.66
CA ARG A 34 5.19 5.10 -19.24
C ARG A 34 5.69 6.38 -18.58
N GLU A 35 5.37 7.52 -19.18
CA GLU A 35 5.71 8.82 -18.62
C GLU A 35 5.03 9.00 -17.23
N PRO A 36 5.78 9.40 -16.18
CA PRO A 36 5.25 9.48 -14.82
C PRO A 36 4.08 10.44 -14.62
N SER A 37 4.05 11.59 -15.29
CA SER A 37 2.93 12.54 -15.19
C SER A 37 1.65 11.97 -15.80
N GLU A 38 1.73 11.28 -16.95
CA GLU A 38 0.61 10.58 -17.57
C GLU A 38 0.11 9.44 -16.68
N PHE A 39 1.01 8.70 -16.02
CA PHE A 39 0.62 7.70 -15.03
C PHE A 39 -0.20 8.30 -13.91
N LYS A 40 0.27 9.41 -13.32
CA LYS A 40 -0.46 10.11 -12.24
C LYS A 40 -1.82 10.61 -12.72
N THR A 41 -1.90 11.28 -13.86
CA THR A 41 -3.18 11.74 -14.43
C THR A 41 -4.15 10.58 -14.66
N ALA A 42 -3.67 9.42 -15.11
CA ALA A 42 -4.52 8.25 -15.28
C ALA A 42 -4.99 7.64 -13.94
N MET A 43 -4.13 7.68 -12.90
CA MET A 43 -4.52 7.29 -11.55
C MET A 43 -5.56 8.26 -10.98
N ASP A 44 -5.37 9.57 -11.13
CA ASP A 44 -6.35 10.58 -10.68
C ASP A 44 -7.72 10.34 -11.33
N ALA A 45 -7.76 10.11 -12.65
CA ALA A 45 -9.01 9.80 -13.35
C ALA A 45 -9.68 8.49 -12.85
N MET A 46 -8.88 7.48 -12.48
CA MET A 46 -9.39 6.24 -11.89
C MET A 46 -9.97 6.50 -10.49
N LEU A 47 -9.27 7.25 -9.64
CA LEU A 47 -9.71 7.60 -8.29
C LEU A 47 -11.02 8.41 -8.35
N ASP A 48 -11.07 9.43 -9.20
CA ASP A 48 -12.28 10.23 -9.43
C ASP A 48 -13.47 9.39 -9.90
N SER A 49 -13.22 8.33 -10.68
CA SER A 49 -14.27 7.39 -11.08
C SER A 49 -14.79 6.57 -9.91
N LEU A 50 -13.92 6.17 -8.98
CA LEU A 50 -14.30 5.41 -7.79
C LEU A 50 -15.09 6.28 -6.80
N HIS A 51 -14.65 7.52 -6.59
CA HIS A 51 -15.35 8.47 -5.72
C HIS A 51 -16.75 8.85 -6.25
N ARG A 52 -16.95 8.84 -7.56
CA ARG A 52 -18.26 9.07 -8.20
C ARG A 52 -19.17 7.85 -8.21
N ALA A 53 -18.69 6.68 -7.84
CA ALA A 53 -19.53 5.49 -7.79
C ALA A 53 -20.61 5.65 -6.71
N SER A 54 -21.82 5.17 -6.99
CA SER A 54 -22.91 5.20 -6.01
C SER A 54 -22.52 4.35 -4.79
N PRO A 55 -22.55 4.91 -3.57
CA PRO A 55 -22.36 4.13 -2.36
C PRO A 55 -23.45 3.05 -2.22
N ALA A 56 -23.12 1.97 -1.53
CA ALA A 56 -24.10 0.96 -1.16
C ALA A 56 -25.10 1.52 -0.12
N PRO A 57 -26.33 0.96 -0.02
CA PRO A 57 -27.30 1.41 0.97
C PRO A 57 -26.71 1.38 2.39
N GLY A 58 -26.86 2.48 3.13
CA GLY A 58 -26.32 2.62 4.50
C GLY A 58 -24.87 3.12 4.57
N HIS A 59 -24.27 3.52 3.45
CA HIS A 59 -22.94 4.12 3.40
C HIS A 59 -22.97 5.53 2.77
N ASP A 60 -22.14 6.44 3.29
CA ASP A 60 -22.15 7.85 2.89
C ASP A 60 -21.28 8.16 1.66
N ARG A 61 -20.12 7.51 1.54
CA ARG A 61 -19.18 7.68 0.42
C ARG A 61 -18.32 6.44 0.16
N VAL A 62 -17.79 6.34 -1.05
CA VAL A 62 -16.78 5.35 -1.43
C VAL A 62 -15.40 5.91 -1.11
N PHE A 63 -14.57 5.13 -0.42
CA PHE A 63 -13.18 5.47 -0.14
C PHE A 63 -12.22 4.64 -0.97
N VAL A 64 -11.04 5.19 -1.24
CA VAL A 64 -9.91 4.43 -1.78
C VAL A 64 -8.96 4.02 -0.65
N PRO A 65 -8.24 2.88 -0.79
CA PRO A 65 -7.26 2.46 0.22
C PRO A 65 -6.22 3.55 0.50
N GLY A 66 -6.01 3.88 1.78
CA GLY A 66 -5.09 4.92 2.23
C GLY A 66 -5.75 6.28 2.54
N GLU A 67 -6.99 6.51 2.07
CA GLU A 67 -7.67 7.81 2.28
C GLU A 67 -8.07 8.03 3.73
N MET A 68 -8.59 7.01 4.42
CA MET A 68 -8.95 7.09 5.84
C MET A 68 -7.71 7.32 6.73
N GLU A 69 -6.61 6.66 6.40
CA GLU A 69 -5.33 6.83 7.08
C GLU A 69 -4.78 8.24 6.85
N HIS A 70 -4.88 8.77 5.63
CA HIS A 70 -4.49 10.14 5.32
C HIS A 70 -5.31 11.17 6.10
N GLU A 71 -6.64 11.03 6.14
CA GLU A 71 -7.50 11.91 6.94
C GLU A 71 -7.14 11.86 8.44
N THR A 72 -6.90 10.66 8.97
CA THR A 72 -6.48 10.46 10.35
C THR A 72 -5.11 11.09 10.63
N GLU A 73 -4.17 10.97 9.71
CA GLU A 73 -2.85 11.62 9.79
C GLU A 73 -3.01 13.14 9.85
N GLN A 74 -3.80 13.73 8.95
CA GLN A 74 -4.05 15.18 8.94
C GLN A 74 -4.67 15.68 10.25
N GLN A 75 -5.62 14.93 10.82
CA GLN A 75 -6.23 15.26 12.13
C GLN A 75 -5.19 15.23 13.26
N ARG A 76 -4.30 14.23 13.27
CA ARG A 76 -3.28 14.08 14.31
C ARG A 76 -2.16 15.11 14.20
N LEU A 77 -1.81 15.54 13.00
CA LEU A 77 -0.81 16.60 12.78
C LEU A 77 -1.29 17.99 13.24
N GLN A 78 -2.61 18.17 13.41
CA GLN A 78 -3.21 19.43 13.86
C GLN A 78 -3.41 19.53 15.38
N THR A 79 -3.08 18.47 16.14
CA THR A 79 -3.15 18.44 17.62
C THR A 79 -1.74 18.53 18.21
#